data_AF-A0A1Y3X0I9-F1
#
_entry.id   AF-A0A1Y3X0I9-F1
#
_cell.length_a   1.000
_cell.length_b   1.000
_cell.length_c   1.000
_cell.angle_alpha   90.00
_cell.angle_beta   90.00
_cell.angle_gamma   90.00
#
_symmetry.space_group_name_H-M   'P 1'
#
loop_
_entity.id
_entity.type
_entity.pdbx_description
1 polymer ?
#
loop_
_entity_poly.entity_id
_entity_poly.type
_entity_poly.pdbx_seq_one_letter_code
_entity_poly.pdbx_strand_id
1 'polypeptide(L)'
;MKENTLELSFEMYEELKEALIKTLRTELAEARSQPATTVDTNAIMRLLQTISERQEQIREDLGTQIAEIDEKVAGMEIPEELPPRMVQHCFSFSLDATRNFWLFMSMFVVIAVQSVGLYLDWRPDRGRYDNDLKYRYVLMKGEASPKRLSELEELFETERDQRRIDSMRKDIVEYERLVRRRAALDEQARLKAQEAEQLKRDAAKLKNK
;
A
#
# COMPACT_ATOMS: atom_id res chain seq x y z
N MET A 1 2.43 15.50 32.57
CA MET A 1 2.03 14.67 33.72
C MET A 1 1.17 13.45 33.32
N LYS A 2 1.34 12.88 32.11
CA LYS A 2 0.59 11.68 31.64
C LYS A 2 1.49 10.46 31.35
N GLU A 3 2.80 10.66 31.25
CA GLU A 3 3.77 9.58 30.96
C GLU A 3 3.95 8.64 32.16
N ASN A 4 3.91 9.19 33.38
CA ASN A 4 4.11 8.43 34.61
C ASN A 4 2.97 7.42 34.91
N THR A 5 1.76 7.67 34.42
CA THR A 5 0.60 6.80 34.66
C THR A 5 0.60 5.56 33.75
N LEU A 6 1.20 5.65 32.56
CA LEU A 6 1.28 4.54 31.61
C LEU A 6 2.40 3.56 31.99
N GLU A 7 3.55 4.05 32.45
CA GLU A 7 4.62 3.19 32.96
C GLU A 7 4.19 2.40 34.20
N LEU A 8 3.48 3.06 35.14
CA LEU A 8 2.93 2.40 36.33
C LEU A 8 1.90 1.30 35.99
N SER A 9 1.17 1.45 34.88
CA SER A 9 0.20 0.43 34.43
C SER A 9 0.86 -0.80 33.79
N PHE A 10 2.04 -0.64 33.20
CA PHE A 10 2.79 -1.72 32.57
C PHE A 10 3.54 -2.57 33.60
N GLU A 11 4.15 -1.92 34.59
CA GLU A 11 4.88 -2.59 35.67
C GLU A 11 3.94 -3.46 36.52
N MET A 12 2.74 -2.96 36.83
CA MET A 12 1.72 -3.72 37.56
C MET A 12 1.18 -4.93 36.78
N TYR A 13 1.16 -4.86 35.45
CA TYR A 13 0.74 -5.99 34.61
C TYR A 13 1.78 -7.12 34.60
N GLU A 14 3.07 -6.78 34.50
CA GLU A 14 4.14 -7.78 34.55
C GLU A 14 4.23 -8.44 35.93
N GLU A 15 4.08 -7.68 37.02
CA GLU A 15 4.02 -8.27 38.38
C GLU A 15 2.88 -9.27 38.54
N LEU A 16 1.68 -8.95 38.03
CA LEU A 16 0.52 -9.83 38.12
C LEU A 16 0.72 -11.11 37.29
N LYS A 17 1.34 -10.99 36.12
CA LYS A 17 1.68 -12.13 35.26
C LYS A 17 2.71 -13.06 35.90
N GLU A 18 3.75 -12.51 36.52
CA GLU A 18 4.75 -13.32 37.24
C GLU A 18 4.14 -14.03 38.46
N ALA A 19 3.29 -13.35 39.22
CA ALA A 19 2.58 -13.93 40.35
C ALA A 19 1.72 -15.12 39.92
N LEU A 20 0.94 -15.00 38.83
CA LEU A 20 0.09 -16.07 38.32
C LEU A 20 0.90 -17.29 37.87
N ILE A 21 2.01 -17.07 37.17
CA ILE A 21 2.91 -18.15 36.71
C ILE A 21 3.52 -18.88 37.90
N LYS A 22 3.90 -18.16 38.96
CA LYS A 22 4.44 -18.75 40.18
C LYS A 22 3.40 -19.62 40.88
N THR A 23 2.17 -19.13 41.02
CA THR A 23 1.06 -19.86 41.64
C THR A 23 0.72 -21.13 40.86
N LEU A 24 0.66 -21.06 39.53
CA LEU A 24 0.41 -22.24 38.69
C LEU A 24 1.53 -23.28 38.80
N ARG A 25 2.79 -22.85 38.92
CA ARG A 25 3.92 -23.76 39.12
C ARG A 25 3.90 -24.40 40.51
N THR A 26 3.49 -23.68 41.55
CA THR A 26 3.35 -24.24 42.90
C THR A 26 2.18 -25.22 42.97
N GLU A 27 1.02 -24.90 42.41
CA GLU A 27 -0.14 -25.80 42.32
C GLU A 27 0.20 -27.08 41.53
N LEU A 28 0.91 -26.95 40.42
CA LEU A 28 1.33 -28.11 39.62
C LEU A 28 2.38 -28.96 40.34
N ALA A 29 3.26 -28.36 41.14
CA ALA A 29 4.21 -29.08 41.97
C ALA A 29 3.50 -29.81 43.12
N GLU A 30 2.51 -29.16 43.74
CA GLU A 30 1.70 -29.70 44.84
C GLU A 30 0.85 -30.89 44.38
N ALA A 31 0.19 -30.78 43.22
CA ALA A 31 -0.54 -31.87 42.58
C ALA A 31 0.34 -33.07 42.22
N ARG A 32 1.64 -32.85 41.95
CA ARG A 32 2.59 -33.91 41.62
C ARG A 32 3.18 -34.61 42.85
N SER A 33 3.00 -34.04 44.04
CA SER A 33 3.48 -34.60 45.31
C SER A 33 2.46 -35.45 46.09
N GLN A 34 1.22 -35.62 45.59
CA GLN A 34 0.26 -36.53 46.22
C GLN A 34 0.41 -37.96 45.67
N PRO A 35 0.63 -38.98 46.52
CA PRO A 35 0.68 -40.37 46.09
C PRO A 35 -0.72 -40.86 45.69
N ALA A 36 -0.80 -41.54 44.54
CA ALA A 36 -2.01 -42.18 44.05
C ALA A 36 -2.44 -43.31 45.01
N THR A 37 -3.30 -43.00 45.98
CA THR A 37 -3.94 -44.00 46.83
C THR A 37 -5.28 -44.40 46.23
N THR A 38 -5.43 -45.72 46.10
CA THR A 38 -6.59 -46.50 45.65
C THR A 38 -7.93 -45.79 45.84
N VAL A 39 -8.51 -45.35 44.73
CA VAL A 39 -9.79 -44.68 44.72
C VAL A 39 -10.90 -45.69 45.05
N ASP A 40 -11.60 -45.47 46.16
CA ASP A 40 -12.73 -46.30 46.58
C ASP A 40 -13.86 -46.18 45.55
N THR A 41 -14.04 -47.22 44.74
CA THR A 41 -14.98 -47.27 43.62
C THR A 41 -16.41 -46.90 44.04
N ASN A 42 -16.80 -47.20 45.27
CA ASN A 42 -18.12 -46.87 45.80
C ASN A 42 -18.30 -45.37 46.05
N ALA A 43 -17.24 -44.67 46.47
CA ALA A 43 -17.25 -43.21 46.63
C ALA A 43 -17.31 -42.52 45.26
N ILE A 44 -16.61 -43.05 44.25
CA ILE A 44 -16.69 -42.55 42.85
C ILE A 44 -18.10 -42.72 42.30
N MET A 45 -18.74 -43.87 42.55
CA MET A 45 -20.06 -44.16 42.02
C MET A 45 -21.13 -43.24 42.62
N ARG A 46 -21.04 -42.93 43.92
CA ARG A 46 -21.89 -41.91 44.56
C ARG A 46 -21.67 -40.52 43.99
N LEU A 47 -20.41 -40.12 43.80
CA LEU A 47 -20.07 -38.83 43.18
C LEU A 47 -20.61 -38.72 41.75
N LEU A 48 -20.47 -39.76 40.94
CA LEU A 48 -21.03 -39.81 39.58
C LEU A 48 -22.55 -39.66 39.60
N GLN A 49 -23.23 -40.29 40.55
CA GLN A 49 -24.68 -40.17 40.67
C GLN A 49 -25.10 -38.76 41.08
N THR A 50 -24.43 -38.15 42.06
CA THR A 50 -24.68 -36.75 42.45
C THR A 50 -24.37 -35.77 41.31
N ILE A 51 -23.32 -36.03 40.52
CA ILE A 51 -23.00 -35.22 39.33
C ILE A 51 -24.12 -35.36 38.29
N SER A 52 -24.63 -36.57 38.05
CA SER A 52 -25.72 -36.79 37.09
C SER A 52 -27.00 -36.07 37.51
N GLU A 53 -27.37 -36.13 38.80
CA GLU A 53 -28.55 -35.43 39.33
C GLU A 53 -28.40 -33.90 39.21
N ARG A 54 -27.19 -33.38 39.52
CA ARG A 54 -26.88 -31.95 39.34
C ARG A 54 -26.94 -31.52 37.88
N GLN A 55 -26.48 -32.35 36.96
CA GLN A 55 -26.53 -32.07 35.53
C GLN A 55 -27.97 -31.99 35.02
N GLU A 56 -28.85 -32.89 35.49
CA GLU A 56 -30.26 -32.84 35.10
C GLU A 56 -30.96 -31.59 35.64
N GLN A 57 -30.68 -31.21 36.90
CA GLN A 57 -31.18 -29.95 37.46
C GLN A 57 -30.67 -28.72 36.71
N ILE A 58 -29.38 -28.68 36.34
CA ILE A 58 -28.82 -27.59 35.55
C ILE A 58 -29.46 -27.54 34.16
N ARG A 59 -29.75 -28.70 33.56
CA ARG A 59 -30.41 -28.80 32.26
C ARG A 59 -31.86 -28.32 32.30
N GLU A 60 -32.60 -28.65 33.34
CA GLU A 60 -33.95 -28.13 33.56
C GLU A 60 -33.94 -26.61 33.83
N ASP A 61 -33.03 -26.13 34.67
CA ASP A 61 -32.89 -24.71 35.00
C ASP A 61 -32.51 -23.88 33.77
N LEU A 62 -31.52 -24.34 32.99
CA LEU A 62 -31.16 -23.75 31.70
C LEU A 62 -32.31 -23.82 30.70
N GLY A 63 -33.05 -24.93 30.64
CA GLY A 63 -34.22 -25.05 29.78
C GLY A 63 -35.32 -24.04 30.13
N THR A 64 -35.52 -23.80 31.43
CA THR A 64 -36.49 -22.82 31.94
C THR A 64 -36.03 -21.39 31.64
N GLN A 65 -34.75 -21.08 31.84
CA GLN A 65 -34.17 -19.77 31.50
C GLN A 65 -34.18 -19.50 29.99
N ILE A 66 -33.92 -20.52 29.17
CA ILE A 66 -34.01 -20.42 27.71
C ILE A 66 -35.45 -20.17 27.28
N ALA A 67 -36.43 -20.85 27.89
CA ALA A 67 -37.85 -20.61 27.60
C ALA A 67 -38.28 -19.18 28.01
N GLU A 68 -37.80 -18.66 29.14
CA GLU A 68 -38.05 -17.27 29.53
C GLU A 68 -37.39 -16.27 28.57
N ILE A 69 -36.18 -16.56 28.09
CA ILE A 69 -35.49 -15.74 27.09
C ILE A 69 -36.23 -15.83 25.75
N ASP A 70 -36.69 -17.01 25.33
CA ASP A 70 -37.42 -17.22 24.08
C ASP A 70 -38.78 -16.49 24.11
N GLU A 71 -39.48 -16.49 25.26
CA GLU A 71 -40.69 -15.68 25.47
C GLU A 71 -40.38 -14.17 25.43
N LYS A 72 -39.28 -13.73 26.05
CA LYS A 72 -38.82 -12.32 25.99
C LYS A 72 -38.35 -11.90 24.60
N VAL A 73 -37.80 -12.82 23.82
CA VAL A 73 -37.37 -12.62 22.42
C VAL A 73 -38.58 -12.62 21.49
N ALA A 74 -39.58 -13.48 21.73
CA ALA A 74 -40.84 -13.47 21.02
C ALA A 74 -41.68 -12.21 21.31
N GLY A 75 -41.57 -11.64 22.51
CA GLY A 75 -42.13 -10.34 22.88
C GLY A 75 -41.35 -9.13 22.37
N MET A 76 -40.11 -9.32 21.90
CA MET A 76 -39.38 -8.33 21.11
C MET A 76 -39.77 -8.52 19.64
N GLU A 77 -40.92 -7.96 19.26
CA GLU A 77 -41.28 -7.76 17.85
C GLU A 77 -40.08 -7.12 17.13
N ILE A 78 -39.47 -7.90 16.23
CA ILE A 78 -38.41 -7.45 15.32
C ILE A 78 -39.03 -6.37 14.43
N PRO A 79 -38.57 -5.10 14.47
CA PRO A 79 -38.95 -4.14 13.45
C PRO A 79 -38.38 -4.63 12.12
N GLU A 80 -39.28 -5.10 11.28
CA GLU A 80 -39.07 -5.36 9.87
C GLU A 80 -38.44 -4.10 9.23
N GLU A 81 -37.26 -4.28 8.63
CA GLU A 81 -36.51 -3.35 7.77
C GLU A 81 -35.67 -2.24 8.44
N LEU A 82 -34.46 -2.60 8.88
CA LEU A 82 -33.35 -1.63 9.00
C LEU A 82 -32.61 -1.52 7.64
N PRO A 83 -32.47 -0.33 7.04
CA PRO A 83 -31.70 -0.16 5.81
C PRO A 83 -30.22 -0.53 6.03
N PRO A 84 -29.48 -0.91 4.97
CA PRO A 84 -28.13 -1.44 5.07
C PRO A 84 -27.24 -0.52 5.91
N ARG A 85 -26.61 -1.07 6.94
CA ARG A 85 -25.64 -0.38 7.80
C ARG A 85 -24.39 -0.03 6.97
N MET A 86 -24.49 1.03 6.16
CA MET A 86 -23.32 1.80 5.78
C MET A 86 -22.74 2.37 7.07
N VAL A 87 -21.50 1.99 7.38
CA VAL A 87 -20.69 2.75 8.32
C VAL A 87 -20.43 4.11 7.67
N GLN A 88 -21.37 5.03 7.83
CA GLN A 88 -21.14 6.43 7.52
C GLN A 88 -20.13 6.93 8.54
N HIS A 89 -18.91 7.24 8.07
CA HIS A 89 -18.02 8.14 8.79
C HIS A 89 -18.67 9.54 8.76
N CYS A 90 -19.67 9.75 9.61
CA CYS A 90 -20.17 11.09 9.88
C CYS A 90 -19.07 11.82 10.67
N PHE A 91 -18.18 12.48 9.94
CA PHE A 91 -17.35 13.54 10.51
C PHE A 91 -18.27 14.72 10.80
N SER A 92 -18.93 14.70 11.96
CA SER A 92 -19.65 15.85 12.47
C SER A 92 -18.62 16.91 12.87
N PHE A 93 -18.31 17.81 11.94
CA PHE A 93 -17.60 19.04 12.27
C PHE A 93 -18.56 19.97 13.02
N SER A 94 -18.58 19.87 14.34
CA SER A 94 -19.24 20.85 15.20
C SER A 94 -18.46 22.17 15.16
N LEU A 95 -18.81 23.01 14.19
CA LEU A 95 -18.32 24.39 14.03
C LEU A 95 -18.96 25.36 15.05
N ASP A 96 -19.46 24.86 16.18
CA ASP A 96 -20.30 25.60 17.12
C ASP A 96 -19.49 26.37 18.19
N ALA A 97 -18.16 26.21 18.20
CA ALA A 97 -17.27 27.03 18.98
C ALA A 97 -16.47 27.92 18.03
N THR A 98 -16.66 29.25 18.08
CA THR A 98 -15.89 30.24 17.30
C THR A 98 -14.38 29.95 17.35
N ARG A 99 -13.89 29.47 18.51
CA ARG A 99 -12.50 29.03 18.70
C ARG A 99 -12.08 27.88 17.80
N ASN A 100 -12.91 26.86 17.61
CA ASN A 100 -12.61 25.71 16.75
C ASN A 100 -12.64 26.13 15.27
N PHE A 101 -13.57 26.99 14.88
CA PHE A 101 -13.63 27.55 13.53
C PHE A 101 -12.32 28.30 13.18
N TRP A 102 -11.81 29.14 14.07
CA TRP A 102 -10.52 29.81 13.87
C TRP A 102 -9.34 28.85 13.79
N LEU A 103 -9.33 27.76 14.57
CA LEU A 103 -8.30 26.72 14.48
C LEU A 103 -8.32 26.00 13.13
N PHE A 104 -9.51 25.63 12.63
CA PHE A 104 -9.64 24.99 11.32
C PHE A 104 -9.28 25.94 10.18
N MET A 105 -9.67 27.21 10.26
CA MET A 105 -9.27 28.23 9.28
C MET A 105 -7.76 28.44 9.28
N SER A 106 -7.13 28.52 10.45
CA SER A 106 -5.68 28.61 10.57
C SER A 106 -4.98 27.39 9.95
N MET A 107 -5.44 26.18 10.27
CA MET A 107 -4.86 24.95 9.73
C MET A 107 -5.06 24.85 8.22
N PHE A 108 -6.22 25.24 7.71
CA PHE A 108 -6.51 25.29 6.28
C PHE A 108 -5.58 26.26 5.55
N VAL A 109 -5.33 27.44 6.11
CA VAL A 109 -4.37 28.40 5.53
C VAL A 109 -2.96 27.81 5.48
N VAL A 110 -2.51 27.13 6.54
CA VAL A 110 -1.19 26.47 6.54
C VAL A 110 -1.13 25.38 5.48
N ILE A 111 -2.15 24.52 5.39
CA ILE A 111 -2.23 23.47 4.36
C ILE A 111 -2.27 24.09 2.96
N ALA A 112 -3.02 25.16 2.75
CA ALA A 112 -3.11 25.85 1.47
C ALA A 112 -1.77 26.46 1.07
N VAL A 113 -1.05 27.11 1.98
CA VAL A 113 0.29 27.66 1.75
C VAL A 113 1.29 26.54 1.44
N GLN A 114 1.29 25.45 2.21
CA GLN A 114 2.12 24.27 1.95
C GLN A 114 1.76 23.63 0.60
N SER A 115 0.48 23.54 0.26
CA SER A 115 0.00 22.99 -1.02
C SER A 115 0.43 23.85 -2.20
N VAL A 116 0.38 25.18 -2.06
CA VAL A 116 0.88 26.11 -3.08
C VAL A 116 2.40 26.02 -3.18
N GLY A 117 3.11 25.93 -2.06
CA GLY A 117 4.55 25.68 -2.03
C GLY A 117 4.92 24.40 -2.76
N LEU A 118 4.22 23.30 -2.47
CA LEU A 118 4.37 22.03 -3.16
C LEU A 118 3.99 22.12 -4.64
N TYR A 119 2.96 22.87 -4.99
CA TYR A 119 2.54 23.08 -6.38
C TYR A 119 3.59 23.88 -7.18
N LEU A 120 4.23 24.86 -6.53
CA LEU A 120 5.31 25.64 -7.10
C LEU A 120 6.61 24.83 -7.17
N ASP A 121 6.89 23.93 -6.22
CA ASP A 121 8.04 23.02 -6.26
C ASP A 121 7.81 21.87 -7.26
N TRP A 122 6.56 21.45 -7.43
CA TRP A 122 6.08 20.59 -8.52
C TRP A 122 6.09 21.32 -9.88
N ARG A 123 6.46 22.62 -9.95
CA ARG A 123 6.75 23.26 -11.24
C ARG A 123 7.68 22.31 -11.99
N PRO A 124 7.23 21.79 -13.14
CA PRO A 124 7.82 20.60 -13.71
C PRO A 124 9.30 20.84 -13.92
N ASP A 125 10.10 19.80 -13.70
CA ASP A 125 11.54 19.71 -13.99
C ASP A 125 11.77 19.81 -15.52
N ARG A 126 11.25 20.89 -16.09
CA ARG A 126 11.29 21.28 -17.50
C ARG A 126 12.72 21.52 -17.91
N GLY A 127 13.59 21.87 -16.96
CA GLY A 127 15.04 21.93 -17.19
C GLY A 127 15.56 20.64 -17.82
N ARG A 128 15.15 19.46 -17.35
CA ARG A 128 15.60 18.19 -17.95
C ARG A 128 15.04 17.96 -19.35
N TYR A 129 13.74 18.17 -19.54
CA TYR A 129 13.08 17.96 -20.83
C TYR A 129 13.56 18.95 -21.89
N ASP A 130 13.74 20.21 -21.49
CA ASP A 130 14.25 21.27 -22.34
C ASP A 130 15.71 20.98 -22.70
N ASN A 131 16.54 20.52 -21.75
CA ASN A 131 17.94 20.16 -22.03
C ASN A 131 18.09 18.93 -22.94
N ASP A 132 17.28 17.88 -22.76
CA ASP A 132 17.25 16.74 -23.69
C ASP A 132 16.85 17.18 -25.10
N LEU A 133 15.87 18.08 -25.22
CA LEU A 133 15.46 18.63 -26.51
C LEU A 133 16.56 19.48 -27.15
N LYS A 134 17.25 20.32 -26.37
CA LYS A 134 18.42 21.10 -26.81
C LYS A 134 19.51 20.17 -27.35
N TYR A 135 19.85 19.10 -26.61
CA TYR A 135 20.87 18.14 -27.00
C TYR A 135 20.54 17.41 -28.31
N ARG A 136 19.33 16.86 -28.43
CA ARG A 136 18.90 16.17 -29.66
C ARG A 136 18.85 17.08 -30.87
N TYR A 137 18.46 18.34 -30.68
CA TYR A 137 18.47 19.33 -31.75
C TYR A 137 19.90 19.58 -32.26
N VAL A 138 20.86 19.79 -31.35
CA VAL A 138 22.27 19.96 -31.72
C VAL A 138 22.80 18.71 -32.43
N LEU A 139 22.46 17.52 -31.93
CA LEU A 139 22.85 16.25 -32.55
C LEU A 139 22.26 16.09 -33.96
N MET A 140 21.00 16.50 -34.16
CA MET A 140 20.35 16.49 -35.47
C MET A 140 21.02 17.46 -36.45
N LYS A 141 21.40 18.66 -36.00
CA LYS A 141 22.04 19.66 -36.86
C LYS A 141 23.50 19.34 -37.18
N GLY A 142 24.15 18.48 -36.39
CA GLY A 142 25.52 18.01 -36.63
C GLY A 142 26.60 19.05 -36.35
N GLU A 143 26.23 20.25 -35.90
CA GLU A 143 27.15 21.36 -35.62
C GLU A 143 26.71 22.13 -34.36
N ALA A 144 27.60 22.19 -33.37
CA ALA A 144 27.42 23.01 -32.17
C ALA A 144 27.97 24.43 -32.39
N SER A 145 27.41 25.15 -33.37
CA SER A 145 27.80 26.54 -33.62
C SER A 145 27.35 27.45 -32.48
N PRO A 146 28.22 28.37 -31.98
CA PRO A 146 27.86 29.26 -30.88
C PRO A 146 26.67 30.17 -31.20
N LYS A 147 26.47 30.53 -32.48
CA LYS A 147 25.28 31.28 -32.93
C LYS A 147 24.00 30.46 -32.77
N ARG A 148 24.02 29.18 -33.13
CA ARG A 148 22.83 28.31 -32.97
C ARG A 148 22.55 27.99 -31.51
N LEU A 149 23.60 27.84 -30.71
CA LEU A 149 23.46 27.59 -29.29
C LEU A 149 22.83 28.80 -28.58
N SER A 150 23.23 30.02 -28.94
CA SER A 150 22.63 31.25 -28.43
C SER A 150 21.17 31.43 -28.88
N GLU A 151 20.84 31.18 -30.14
CA GLU A 151 19.44 31.18 -30.62
C GLU A 151 18.56 30.16 -29.86
N LEU A 152 19.14 29.01 -29.52
CA LEU A 152 18.48 27.94 -28.79
C LEU A 152 18.35 28.27 -27.29
N GLU A 153 19.31 28.98 -26.71
CA GLU A 153 19.25 29.48 -25.34
C GLU A 153 18.19 30.58 -25.22
N GLU A 154 18.17 31.52 -26.16
CA GLU A 154 17.16 32.57 -26.26
C GLU A 154 15.75 31.98 -26.36
N LEU A 155 15.55 30.97 -27.22
CA LEU A 155 14.25 30.30 -27.40
C LEU A 155 13.72 29.58 -26.13
N PHE A 156 14.60 29.11 -25.25
CA PHE A 156 14.19 28.32 -24.08
C PHE A 156 14.21 29.12 -22.77
N GLU A 157 15.06 30.14 -22.67
CA GLU A 157 15.29 30.90 -21.44
C GLU A 157 14.70 32.31 -21.50
N THR A 158 14.93 33.05 -22.59
CA THR A 158 14.55 34.47 -22.69
C THR A 158 13.16 34.64 -23.32
N GLU A 159 12.96 34.11 -24.53
CA GLU A 159 11.71 34.20 -25.30
C GLU A 159 11.14 32.82 -25.55
N ARG A 160 10.50 32.24 -24.51
CA ARG A 160 9.92 30.90 -24.61
C ARG A 160 8.74 30.84 -25.58
N ASP A 161 9.03 30.53 -26.84
CA ASP A 161 8.01 30.30 -27.86
C ASP A 161 7.67 28.81 -27.98
N GLN A 162 6.55 28.44 -27.37
CA GLN A 162 6.06 27.06 -27.39
C GLN A 162 5.83 26.54 -28.82
N ARG A 163 5.44 27.39 -29.78
CA ARG A 163 5.21 26.95 -31.16
C ARG A 163 6.51 26.53 -31.85
N ARG A 164 7.59 27.27 -31.60
CA ARG A 164 8.93 26.95 -32.13
C ARG A 164 9.52 25.72 -31.45
N ILE A 165 9.29 25.55 -30.14
CA ILE A 165 9.67 24.33 -29.41
C ILE A 165 8.95 23.10 -29.97
N ASP A 166 7.65 23.22 -30.25
CA ASP A 166 6.86 22.14 -30.82
C ASP A 166 7.26 21.81 -32.27
N SER A 167 7.58 22.81 -33.09
CA SER A 167 8.12 22.57 -34.44
C SER A 167 9.48 21.89 -34.38
N MET A 168 10.37 22.34 -33.50
CA MET A 168 11.68 21.73 -33.28
C MET A 168 11.55 20.25 -32.89
N ARG A 169 10.61 19.93 -31.99
CA ARG A 169 10.35 18.54 -31.60
C ARG A 169 9.92 17.68 -32.80
N LYS A 170 9.06 18.20 -33.68
CA LYS A 170 8.64 17.49 -34.89
C LYS A 170 9.82 17.22 -35.84
N ASP A 171 10.66 18.22 -36.05
CA ASP A 171 11.84 18.09 -36.91
C ASP A 171 12.79 16.99 -36.40
N ILE A 172 13.03 16.96 -35.09
CA ILE A 172 13.87 15.93 -34.45
C ILE A 172 13.26 14.54 -34.64
N VAL A 173 11.95 14.39 -34.40
CA VAL A 173 11.26 13.10 -34.54
C VAL A 173 11.35 12.58 -35.98
N GLU A 174 11.16 13.45 -36.98
CA GLU A 174 11.29 13.05 -38.38
C GLU A 174 12.73 12.70 -38.74
N TYR A 175 13.72 13.47 -38.27
CA TYR A 175 15.13 13.14 -38.47
C TYR A 175 15.51 11.79 -37.87
N GLU A 176 15.14 11.53 -36.61
CA GLU A 176 15.40 10.23 -35.96
C GLU A 176 14.76 9.07 -36.74
N ARG A 177 13.55 9.28 -37.27
CA ARG A 177 12.87 8.27 -38.09
C ARG A 177 13.63 8.00 -39.39
N LEU A 178 14.13 9.04 -40.04
CA LEU A 178 14.94 8.90 -41.27
C LEU A 178 16.26 8.16 -40.98
N VAL A 179 16.95 8.52 -39.90
CA VAL A 179 18.19 7.86 -39.47
C VAL A 179 17.94 6.37 -39.20
N ARG A 180 16.88 6.03 -38.46
CA ARG A 180 16.54 4.62 -38.18
C ARG A 180 16.20 3.84 -39.46
N ARG A 181 15.43 4.44 -40.38
CA ARG A 181 15.10 3.81 -41.67
C ARG A 181 16.36 3.57 -42.49
N ARG A 182 17.27 4.54 -42.55
CA ARG A 182 18.54 4.40 -43.27
C ARG A 182 19.40 3.30 -42.66
N ALA A 183 19.56 3.28 -41.34
CA ALA A 183 20.29 2.23 -40.65
C ALA A 183 19.71 0.83 -40.91
N ALA A 184 18.38 0.69 -40.94
CA ALA A 184 17.72 -0.58 -41.24
C ALA A 184 17.94 -1.02 -42.70
N LEU A 185 17.88 -0.08 -43.66
CA LEU A 185 18.14 -0.37 -45.08
C LEU A 185 19.60 -0.75 -45.32
N ASP A 186 20.53 -0.05 -44.68
CA ASP A 186 21.97 -0.33 -44.79
C ASP A 186 22.29 -1.72 -44.21
N GLU A 187 21.70 -2.09 -43.07
CA GLU A 187 21.90 -3.42 -42.50
C GLU A 187 21.29 -4.51 -43.40
N GLN A 188 20.11 -4.27 -43.97
CA GLN A 188 19.52 -5.20 -44.95
C GLN A 188 20.40 -5.36 -46.20
N ALA A 189 21.00 -4.27 -46.68
CA ALA A 189 21.93 -4.32 -47.81
C ALA A 189 23.19 -5.12 -47.46
N ARG A 190 23.70 -4.99 -46.24
CA ARG A 190 24.85 -5.75 -45.73
C ARG A 190 24.57 -7.25 -45.70
N LEU A 191 23.40 -7.66 -45.21
CA LEU A 191 23.00 -9.07 -45.17
C LEU A 191 22.86 -9.67 -46.58
N LYS A 192 22.18 -8.97 -47.49
CA LYS A 192 22.04 -9.43 -48.89
C LYS A 192 23.39 -9.53 -49.61
N ALA A 193 24.32 -8.62 -49.33
CA ALA A 193 25.67 -8.69 -49.89
C ALA A 193 26.43 -9.93 -49.40
N GLN A 194 26.30 -10.26 -48.11
CA GLN A 194 26.90 -11.47 -47.52
C GLN A 194 26.30 -12.75 -48.10
N GLU A 195 24.97 -12.83 -48.24
CA GLU A 195 24.29 -13.97 -48.87
C GLU A 195 24.73 -14.16 -50.33
N ALA A 196 24.80 -13.06 -51.10
CA ALA A 196 25.25 -13.11 -52.49
C ALA A 196 26.71 -13.57 -52.61
N GLU A 197 27.58 -13.17 -51.68
CA GLU A 197 28.97 -13.61 -51.65
C GLU A 197 29.08 -15.10 -51.31
N GLN A 198 28.31 -15.59 -50.32
CA GLN A 198 28.25 -17.01 -49.98
C GLN A 198 27.77 -17.87 -51.16
N LEU A 199 26.67 -17.47 -51.81
CA LEU A 199 26.14 -18.15 -52.99
C LEU A 199 27.17 -18.20 -54.13
N LYS A 200 27.92 -17.12 -54.37
CA LYS A 200 29.01 -17.10 -55.37
C LYS A 200 30.11 -18.09 -55.02
N ARG A 201 30.53 -18.14 -53.75
CA ARG A 201 31.57 -19.08 -53.28
C ARG A 201 31.11 -20.54 -53.46
N ASP A 202 29.86 -20.85 -53.14
CA ASP A 202 29.35 -22.21 -53.25
C ASP A 202 29.13 -22.64 -54.71
N ALA A 203 28.66 -21.74 -55.58
CA ALA A 203 28.61 -21.99 -57.02
C ALA A 203 30.01 -22.24 -57.62
N ALA A 204 31.03 -21.51 -57.17
CA ALA A 204 32.41 -21.72 -57.61
C ALA A 204 32.97 -23.08 -57.16
N LYS A 205 32.63 -23.55 -55.95
CA LYS A 205 33.00 -24.89 -55.46
C LYS A 205 32.33 -26.00 -56.27
N LEU A 206 31.05 -25.83 -56.63
CA LEU A 206 30.31 -26.81 -57.44
C LEU A 206 30.86 -26.92 -58.87
N LYS A 207 31.37 -25.82 -59.44
CA LYS A 207 31.96 -25.80 -60.80
C LYS A 207 33.35 -26.47 -60.89
N ASN A 208 34.08 -26.54 -59.78
CA ASN A 208 35.41 -27.14 -59.70
C ASN A 208 35.39 -28.63 -59.26
N LYS A 209 34.21 -29.23 -59.15
CA LYS A 209 34.01 -30.68 -58.97
C LYS A 209 33.61 -31.31 -60.30
#